data_AF-A0A2G2DBN9-F1
#
_entry.id   AF-A0A2G2DBN9-F1
#
_cell.length_a   1.000
_cell.length_b   1.000
_cell.length_c   1.000
_cell.angle_alpha   90.00
_cell.angle_beta   90.00
_cell.angle_gamma   90.00
#
_symmetry.space_group_name_H-M   'P 1'
#
loop_
_entity.id
_entity.type
_entity.pdbx_description
1 polymer ?
#
loop_
_entity_poly.entity_id
_entity_poly.type
_entity_poly.pdbx_seq_one_letter_code
_entity_poly.pdbx_strand_id
1 'polypeptide(L)'
;MKVFLALWIMPIFLLGSWYGLSYYDINFGYRILTRELHDLVFQIYGNLLGIPPETIPALVLKAIIFDTFLVIGFIILKRRRKQIWAAIRRMLGWSDNADVPMQAPAPADSEFSRSA
;
A
#
# COMPACT_ATOMS: atom_id res chain seq x y z
N MET A 1 -4.77 4.16 11.35
CA MET A 1 -4.66 2.96 10.49
C MET A 1 -5.96 2.18 10.48
N LYS A 2 -6.53 1.86 11.65
CA LYS A 2 -7.80 1.11 11.77
C LYS A 2 -8.93 1.69 10.89
N VAL A 3 -9.14 3.01 10.92
CA VAL A 3 -10.16 3.69 10.07
C VAL A 3 -9.87 3.51 8.57
N PHE A 4 -8.61 3.63 8.14
CA PHE A 4 -8.23 3.41 6.74
C PHE A 4 -8.54 1.96 6.30
N LEU A 5 -8.17 0.97 7.12
CA LEU A 5 -8.48 -0.43 6.82
C LEU A 5 -9.99 -0.69 6.84
N ALA A 6 -10.73 -0.09 7.77
CA ALA A 6 -12.18 -0.23 7.86
C ALA A 6 -12.89 0.36 6.63
N LEU A 7 -12.50 1.56 6.21
CA LEU A 7 -13.03 2.19 4.99
C LEU A 7 -12.61 1.44 3.71
N TRP A 8 -11.47 0.76 3.72
CA TRP A 8 -11.01 -0.05 2.60
C TRP A 8 -11.75 -1.40 2.50
N ILE A 9 -11.93 -2.10 3.61
CA ILE A 9 -12.56 -3.42 3.62
C ILE A 9 -14.08 -3.35 3.43
N MET A 10 -14.69 -2.25 3.85
CA MET A 10 -16.15 -2.03 3.78
C MET A 10 -16.71 -2.16 2.35
N PRO A 11 -16.19 -1.47 1.32
CA PRO A 11 -16.69 -1.63 -0.05
C PRO A 11 -16.42 -3.04 -0.62
N ILE A 12 -15.31 -3.68 -0.24
CA ILE A 12 -14.98 -5.06 -0.67
C ILE A 12 -16.01 -6.03 -0.09
N PHE A 13 -16.32 -5.92 1.20
CA PHE A 13 -17.34 -6.75 1.84
C PHE A 13 -18.72 -6.48 1.27
N LEU A 14 -19.09 -5.22 1.06
CA LEU A 14 -20.39 -4.87 0.49
C LEU A 14 -20.58 -5.50 -0.89
N LEU A 15 -19.59 -5.36 -1.78
CA LEU A 15 -19.61 -5.98 -3.11
C LEU A 15 -19.59 -7.50 -3.04
N GLY A 16 -18.73 -8.08 -2.20
CA GLY A 16 -18.60 -9.53 -2.06
C GLY A 16 -19.86 -10.18 -1.48
N SER A 17 -20.46 -9.56 -0.47
CA SER A 17 -21.74 -9.99 0.10
C SER A 17 -22.86 -9.89 -0.92
N TRP A 18 -22.99 -8.76 -1.61
CA TRP A 18 -23.99 -8.61 -2.67
C TRP A 18 -23.82 -9.66 -3.77
N TYR A 19 -22.59 -9.83 -4.28
CA TYR A 19 -22.27 -10.80 -5.31
C TYR A 19 -22.60 -12.23 -4.85
N GLY A 20 -22.17 -12.62 -3.65
CA GLY A 20 -22.42 -13.94 -3.10
C GLY A 20 -23.90 -14.21 -2.87
N LEU A 21 -24.60 -13.31 -2.18
CA LEU A 21 -26.04 -13.47 -1.91
C LEU A 21 -26.81 -13.58 -3.22
N SER A 22 -26.50 -12.72 -4.19
CA SER A 22 -27.23 -12.68 -5.44
C SER A 22 -26.93 -13.87 -6.36
N TYR A 23 -25.69 -14.33 -6.37
CA TYR A 23 -25.29 -15.53 -7.11
C TYR A 23 -26.00 -16.80 -6.60
N TYR A 24 -26.19 -16.91 -5.28
CA TYR A 24 -26.95 -18.01 -4.66
C TYR A 24 -28.47 -17.77 -4.59
N ASP A 25 -28.96 -16.69 -5.20
CA ASP A 25 -30.37 -16.27 -5.20
C ASP A 25 -30.98 -16.10 -3.79
N ILE A 26 -30.16 -15.67 -2.83
CA ILE A 26 -30.56 -15.35 -1.46
C ILE A 26 -31.08 -13.91 -1.46
N ASN A 27 -32.33 -13.75 -1.87
CA ASN A 27 -32.89 -12.47 -2.25
C ASN A 27 -33.76 -11.80 -1.18
N PHE A 28 -34.27 -12.52 -0.16
CA PHE A 28 -35.07 -11.97 0.96
C PHE A 28 -36.25 -11.06 0.54
N GLY A 29 -36.72 -11.16 -0.71
CA GLY A 29 -37.73 -10.26 -1.30
C GLY A 29 -37.18 -8.97 -1.92
N TYR A 30 -35.86 -8.72 -1.87
CA TYR A 30 -35.19 -7.60 -2.52
C TYR A 30 -34.75 -7.95 -3.95
N ARG A 31 -35.21 -7.16 -4.93
CA ARG A 31 -34.89 -7.38 -6.35
C ARG A 31 -33.39 -7.27 -6.66
N ILE A 32 -32.67 -6.40 -5.95
CA ILE A 32 -31.21 -6.20 -6.14
C ILE A 32 -30.39 -7.45 -5.82
N LEU A 33 -30.93 -8.38 -5.04
CA LEU A 33 -30.29 -9.63 -4.65
C LEU A 33 -30.76 -10.81 -5.52
N THR A 34 -31.60 -10.59 -6.53
CA THR A 34 -32.02 -11.67 -7.43
C THR A 34 -30.95 -11.96 -8.46
N ARG A 35 -30.85 -13.23 -8.88
CA ARG A 35 -29.90 -13.63 -9.92
C ARG A 35 -30.16 -12.92 -11.26
N GLU A 36 -31.42 -12.69 -11.61
CA GLU A 36 -31.82 -11.97 -12.83
C GLU A 36 -31.20 -10.56 -12.89
N LEU A 37 -31.31 -9.81 -11.80
CA LEU A 37 -30.77 -8.45 -11.75
C LEU A 37 -29.24 -8.46 -11.74
N HIS A 38 -28.62 -9.42 -11.06
CA HIS A 38 -27.17 -9.61 -11.11
C HIS A 38 -26.66 -9.86 -12.52
N ASP A 39 -27.28 -10.78 -13.25
CA ASP A 39 -26.90 -11.08 -14.63
C ASP A 39 -27.12 -9.86 -15.53
N LEU A 40 -28.22 -9.11 -15.34
CA LEU A 40 -28.49 -7.86 -16.06
C LEU A 40 -27.40 -6.81 -15.80
N VAL A 41 -26.99 -6.62 -14.54
CA VAL A 41 -25.93 -5.67 -14.18
C VAL A 41 -24.62 -6.04 -14.85
N PHE A 42 -24.24 -7.32 -14.83
CA PHE A 42 -23.02 -7.77 -15.52
C PHE A 42 -23.11 -7.61 -17.03
N GLN A 43 -24.26 -7.87 -17.65
CA GLN A 43 -24.45 -7.61 -19.09
C GLN A 43 -24.28 -6.14 -19.44
N ILE A 44 -24.87 -5.22 -18.66
CA ILE A 44 -24.72 -3.78 -18.89
C ILE A 44 -23.25 -3.38 -18.80
N TYR A 45 -22.54 -3.83 -17.76
CA TYR A 45 -21.11 -3.53 -17.62
C TYR A 45 -20.24 -4.19 -18.69
N GLY A 46 -20.56 -5.41 -19.10
CA GLY A 46 -19.86 -6.11 -20.17
C GLY A 46 -19.98 -5.37 -21.50
N ASN A 47 -21.20 -4.95 -21.84
CA ASN A 47 -21.47 -4.13 -23.02
C ASN A 47 -20.76 -2.78 -22.96
N LEU A 48 -20.75 -2.13 -21.79
CA LEU A 48 -20.07 -0.84 -21.60
C LEU A 48 -18.55 -0.95 -21.73
N LEU A 49 -17.97 -2.02 -21.21
CA LEU A 49 -16.52 -2.26 -21.22
C LEU A 49 -16.04 -2.96 -22.51
N GLY A 50 -16.94 -3.46 -23.34
CA GLY A 50 -16.62 -4.23 -24.53
C GLY A 50 -16.00 -5.61 -24.22
N ILE A 51 -16.32 -6.19 -23.07
CA ILE A 51 -15.82 -7.50 -22.63
C ILE A 51 -16.96 -8.44 -22.25
N PRO A 52 -16.76 -9.77 -22.30
CA PRO A 52 -17.81 -10.71 -21.90
C PRO A 52 -18.16 -10.55 -20.41
N PRO A 53 -19.45 -10.52 -20.03
CA PRO A 53 -19.91 -10.27 -18.67
C PRO A 53 -19.36 -11.28 -17.65
N GLU A 54 -19.16 -12.53 -18.06
CA GLU A 54 -18.59 -13.61 -17.25
C GLU A 54 -17.12 -13.37 -16.85
N THR A 55 -16.41 -12.47 -17.53
CA THR A 55 -15.02 -12.14 -17.21
C THR A 55 -14.92 -11.09 -16.09
N ILE A 56 -15.97 -10.30 -15.89
CA ILE A 56 -15.98 -9.17 -14.95
C ILE A 56 -15.73 -9.63 -13.51
N PRO A 57 -16.41 -10.68 -12.97
CA PRO A 57 -16.16 -11.15 -11.61
C PRO A 57 -14.70 -11.57 -11.39
N ALA A 58 -14.10 -12.25 -12.36
CA ALA A 58 -12.71 -12.69 -12.28
C ALA A 58 -11.73 -11.49 -12.30
N LEU A 59 -12.03 -10.44 -13.08
CA LEU A 59 -11.24 -9.21 -13.11
C LEU A 59 -11.34 -8.44 -11.79
N VAL A 60 -12.55 -8.31 -11.22
CA VAL A 60 -12.77 -7.68 -9.91
C VAL A 60 -12.01 -8.43 -8.82
N LEU A 61 -12.05 -9.76 -8.83
CA LEU A 61 -11.30 -10.58 -7.87
C LEU A 61 -9.79 -10.35 -7.99
N LYS A 62 -9.24 -10.32 -9.21
CA LYS A 62 -7.83 -9.99 -9.45
C LYS A 62 -7.46 -8.60 -8.93
N ALA A 63 -8.33 -7.62 -9.13
CA ALA A 63 -8.14 -6.26 -8.63
C ALA A 63 -8.12 -6.22 -7.08
N ILE A 64 -9.04 -6.91 -6.42
CA ILE A 64 -9.08 -7.01 -4.94
C ILE A 64 -7.79 -7.64 -4.40
N ILE A 65 -7.32 -8.73 -5.03
CA ILE A 65 -6.07 -9.39 -4.62
C ILE A 65 -4.90 -8.41 -4.75
N PHE A 66 -4.75 -7.76 -5.90
CA PHE A 66 -3.69 -6.79 -6.15
C PHE A 66 -3.73 -5.62 -5.15
N ASP A 67 -4.92 -5.07 -4.90
CA ASP A 67 -5.10 -3.97 -3.95
C ASP A 67 -4.80 -4.40 -2.50
N THR A 68 -5.13 -5.63 -2.13
CA THR A 68 -4.77 -6.20 -0.83
C THR A 68 -3.25 -6.27 -0.66
N PHE A 69 -2.52 -6.67 -1.70
CA PHE A 69 -1.06 -6.64 -1.71
C PHE A 69 -0.51 -5.21 -1.52
N LEU A 70 -1.11 -4.21 -2.18
CA LEU A 70 -0.72 -2.82 -2.01
C LEU A 70 -0.98 -2.32 -0.59
N VAL A 71 -2.13 -2.61 0.00
CA VAL A 71 -2.47 -2.22 1.37
C VAL A 71 -1.51 -2.86 2.38
N ILE A 72 -1.23 -4.16 2.25
CA ILE A 72 -0.26 -4.85 3.09
C ILE A 72 1.14 -4.24 2.93
N GLY A 73 1.57 -4.02 1.69
CA GLY A 73 2.85 -3.38 1.37
C GLY A 73 2.97 -2.00 2.01
N PHE A 74 1.93 -1.18 1.91
CA PHE A 74 1.86 0.14 2.53
C PHE A 74 1.92 0.09 4.06
N ILE A 75 1.23 -0.87 4.68
CA ILE A 75 1.26 -1.09 6.13
C ILE A 75 2.67 -1.48 6.58
N ILE A 76 3.31 -2.42 5.89
CA ILE A 76 4.69 -2.87 6.19
C ILE A 76 5.66 -1.70 6.05
N LEU A 77 5.58 -0.97 4.94
CA LEU A 77 6.41 0.19 4.68
C LEU A 77 6.23 1.24 5.78
N LYS A 78 4.99 1.57 6.15
CA LYS A 78 4.71 2.55 7.22
C LYS A 78 5.21 2.07 8.59
N ARG A 79 5.11 0.78 8.91
CA ARG A 79 5.60 0.21 10.18
C ARG A 79 7.13 0.14 10.25
N ARG A 80 7.79 -0.15 9.13
CA ARG A 80 9.25 -0.27 9.03
C ARG A 80 9.94 0.96 8.44
N ARG A 81 9.25 2.11 8.32
CA ARG A 81 9.80 3.34 7.72
C ARG A 81 11.20 3.68 8.22
N LYS A 82 11.44 3.65 9.53
CA LYS A 82 12.76 4.00 10.10
C LYS A 82 13.86 3.03 9.67
N GLN A 83 13.57 1.72 9.64
CA GLN A 83 14.52 0.69 9.21
C GLN A 83 14.79 0.75 7.71
N ILE A 84 13.74 0.99 6.92
CA ILE A 84 13.83 1.09 5.46
C ILE A 84 14.59 2.36 5.07
N TRP A 85 14.31 3.50 5.70
CA TRP A 85 15.07 4.74 5.48
C TRP A 85 16.53 4.63 5.94
N ALA A 86 16.80 3.93 7.04
CA ALA A 86 18.18 3.66 7.48
C ALA A 86 18.91 2.74 6.50
N ALA A 87 18.25 1.72 5.96
CA ALA A 87 18.81 0.83 4.94
C ALA A 87 19.03 1.55 3.61
N ILE A 88 18.08 2.38 3.18
CA ILE A 88 18.21 3.23 1.98
C ILE A 88 19.36 4.22 2.16
N ARG A 89 19.49 4.90 3.31
CA ARG A 89 20.59 5.85 3.55
C ARG A 89 21.96 5.18 3.53
N ARG A 90 22.05 3.92 4.00
CA ARG A 90 23.25 3.09 3.91
C ARG A 90 23.56 2.64 2.47
N MET A 91 22.53 2.29 1.70
CA MET A 91 22.69 1.89 0.29
C MET A 91 22.98 3.07 -0.64
N LEU A 92 22.38 4.23 -0.41
CA LEU A 92 22.56 5.43 -1.24
C LEU A 92 23.90 6.14 -0.98
N GLY A 93 24.76 5.61 -0.10
CA GLY A 93 26.09 6.15 0.13
C GLY A 93 26.08 7.65 0.43
N TRP A 94 25.10 8.14 1.20
CA TRP A 94 25.20 9.48 1.75
C TRP A 94 26.33 9.44 2.77
N SER A 95 27.55 9.68 2.28
CA SER A 95 28.73 9.86 3.10
C SER A 95 28.46 11.05 4.02
N ASP A 96 28.29 10.78 5.30
CA ASP A 96 28.47 11.76 6.38
C ASP A 96 29.95 12.18 6.39
N ASN A 97 30.38 12.91 5.36
CA ASN A 97 31.65 13.63 5.36
C ASN A 97 31.51 14.99 6.07
N ALA A 98 30.43 15.20 6.82
CA ALA A 98 30.18 16.43 7.57
C ALA A 98 30.83 16.41 8.98
N ASP A 99 31.26 15.24 9.48
CA ASP A 99 31.85 15.08 10.81
C ASP A 99 33.33 14.68 10.74
N VAL A 100 34.10 15.29 9.83
CA VAL A 100 35.54 15.42 10.08
C VAL A 100 35.68 16.63 10.99
N PRO A 101 35.84 16.49 12.32
CA PRO A 101 36.28 17.62 13.12
C PRO A 101 37.58 18.07 12.48
N MET A 102 37.61 19.30 11.95
CA MET A 102 38.86 19.94 11.58
C MET A 102 39.70 19.96 12.86
N GLN A 103 40.60 18.99 12.97
CA GLN A 103 41.63 18.99 13.99
C GLN A 103 42.40 20.29 13.76
N ALA A 104 42.16 21.26 14.65
CA ALA A 104 42.92 22.49 14.66
C ALA A 104 44.40 22.11 14.71
N PRO A 105 45.25 22.67 13.82
CA PRO A 105 46.67 22.36 13.84
C PRO A 105 47.20 22.62 15.25
N ALA A 106 47.93 21.64 15.78
CA ALA A 106 48.55 21.71 17.10
C ALA A 106 49.31 23.05 17.23
N PRO A 107 49.19 23.75 18.38
CA PRO A 107 49.89 25.02 18.55
C PRO A 107 51.39 24.76 18.46
N ALA A 108 52.01 25.34 17.43
CA ALA A 108 53.44 25.39 17.27
C ALA A 108 54.05 26.20 18.44
N ASP A 109 55.01 25.57 19.09
CA ASP A 109 56.20 26.17 19.68
C ASP A 109 56.04 26.99 20.98
N SER A 110 56.36 26.34 22.09
CA SER A 110 56.89 27.03 23.28
C SER A 110 58.09 26.29 23.88
N GLU A 111 59.01 25.81 23.05
CA GLU A 111 60.30 25.24 23.49
C GLU A 111 61.42 26.29 23.67
N PHE A 112 61.15 27.59 23.48
CA PHE A 112 62.16 28.65 23.62
C PHE A 112 62.06 29.41 24.95
N SER A 113 62.18 28.71 26.09
CA SER A 113 62.35 29.38 27.41
C SER A 113 62.82 28.44 28.52
N ARG A 114 63.93 27.71 28.32
CA ARG A 114 64.71 27.11 29.42
C ARG A 114 66.21 27.04 29.08
N SER A 115 66.84 28.20 28.98
CA SER A 115 68.30 28.31 29.11
C SER A 115 68.70 29.78 29.31
N ALA A 116 68.70 30.22 30.57
CA ALA A 116 69.51 31.32 31.09
C ALA A 116 69.63 31.17 32.62
#